data_AF-A0A959GL79-F1
#
_entry.id   AF-A0A959GL79-F1
#
_cell.length_a   1.000
_cell.length_b   1.000
_cell.length_c   1.000
_cell.angle_alpha   90.00
_cell.angle_beta   90.00
_cell.angle_gamma   90.00
#
_symmetry.space_group_name_H-M   'P 1'
#
loop_
_entity.id
_entity.type
_entity.pdbx_description
1 polymer ?
#
loop_
_entity_poly.entity_id
_entity_poly.type
_entity_poly.pdbx_seq_one_letter_code
_entity_poly.pdbx_strand_id
1 'polypeptide(L)'
;MIKKQLFFPLLFFALPAFGQELSTDSLYHLALEDLPAFSKYITAKAETDLEKAKAVVDWYARHFDWTYTDYQKRTVEDILARRGGNCNELAMITKASLETLGVKMRRVREVNLHLSSDQRQADAERRVAEIGNKASVFGRQHNDHVWLEVFDQATGLWIPADPSLGVVGMRPWLAARYGFTRRYSLDPSSEDMIAPFAIFVEKEGGWINRTADYAIEGFNHLYYGQLSQLASWERWKSRVEQLAPLALAAFQGEANLHEHGNAIAALAEAYQELKAEFLSTDLGIIHQNIDAFSRSLVEGDFDAVVDAYTTDAKLFPQRGDILRGEATIRNYWTPPAGRESRTVHHRIKPEEIVLQGDTAYDWGYYEGATRRGDGSLSYWDGKYVVVWKKLADGQWRIYLDSWNNL
;
A
#
# COMPACT_ATOMS: atom_id res chain seq x y z
N MET A 1 31.66 54.65 21.71
CA MET A 1 32.09 53.60 20.77
C MET A 1 32.42 52.35 21.57
N ILE A 2 31.74 51.24 21.30
CA ILE A 2 32.21 49.84 21.30
C ILE A 2 30.96 49.01 20.93
N LYS A 3 30.90 48.58 19.67
CA LYS A 3 29.93 47.58 19.19
C LYS A 3 30.42 46.21 19.66
N LYS A 4 29.62 45.48 20.44
CA LYS A 4 29.84 44.04 20.65
C LYS A 4 29.30 43.31 19.42
N GLN A 5 30.20 42.71 18.65
CA GLN A 5 29.86 41.72 17.63
C GLN A 5 29.37 40.45 18.34
N LEU A 6 28.15 40.00 18.05
CA LEU A 6 27.72 38.64 18.36
C LEU A 6 28.33 37.70 17.31
N PHE A 7 29.21 36.81 17.75
CA PHE A 7 29.63 35.64 17.01
C PHE A 7 28.53 34.57 17.14
N PHE A 8 27.92 34.16 16.02
CA PHE A 8 27.17 32.91 15.94
C PHE A 8 28.18 31.78 15.69
N PRO A 9 28.26 30.73 16.52
CA PRO A 9 29.08 29.59 16.19
C PRO A 9 28.35 28.78 15.11
N LEU A 10 28.99 28.60 13.95
CA LEU A 10 28.62 27.49 13.06
C LEU A 10 28.96 26.18 13.80
N LEU A 11 27.95 25.42 14.22
CA LEU A 11 28.16 24.02 14.57
C LEU A 11 28.41 23.26 13.28
N PHE A 12 29.66 22.87 13.04
CA PHE A 12 29.97 21.77 12.13
C PHE A 12 29.64 20.47 12.85
N PHE A 13 28.55 19.80 12.46
CA PHE A 13 28.35 18.40 12.83
C PHE A 13 29.38 17.57 12.06
N ALA A 14 30.33 16.99 12.79
CA ALA A 14 31.17 15.92 12.27
C ALA A 14 30.25 14.75 11.91
N LEU A 15 30.38 14.22 10.70
CA LEU A 15 29.75 12.95 10.32
C LEU A 15 30.13 11.88 11.37
N PRO A 16 29.19 11.03 11.82
CA PRO A 16 29.48 10.01 12.81
C PRO A 16 30.63 9.11 12.33
N ALA A 17 31.43 8.64 13.30
CA ALA A 17 32.48 7.66 13.04
C ALA A 17 31.91 6.42 12.33
N PHE A 18 32.72 5.81 11.48
CA PHE A 18 32.36 4.65 10.65
C PHE A 18 31.70 3.55 11.52
N GLY A 19 30.39 3.34 11.33
CA GLY A 19 29.66 2.20 11.90
C GLY A 19 28.60 2.49 12.98
N GLN A 20 28.35 3.73 13.40
CA GLN A 20 27.26 4.02 14.35
C GLN A 20 26.02 4.54 13.61
N GLU A 21 24.92 3.76 13.62
CA GLU A 21 23.63 4.20 13.09
C GLU A 21 23.08 5.36 13.94
N LEU A 22 22.58 6.41 13.27
CA LEU A 22 21.93 7.54 13.93
C LEU A 22 20.62 7.08 14.56
N SER A 23 20.30 7.60 15.74
CA SER A 23 18.98 7.38 16.33
C SER A 23 17.89 8.03 15.47
N THR A 24 16.65 7.56 15.61
CA THR A 24 15.50 8.14 14.92
C THR A 24 15.38 9.65 15.21
N ASP A 25 15.58 10.08 16.46
CA ASP A 25 15.59 11.50 16.83
C ASP A 25 16.69 12.30 16.15
N SER A 26 17.91 11.74 16.04
CA SER A 26 18.98 12.38 15.29
C SER A 26 18.66 12.49 13.80
N LEU A 27 17.96 11.50 13.22
CA LEU A 27 17.51 11.56 11.82
C LEU A 27 16.42 12.62 11.58
N TYR A 28 15.48 12.78 12.51
CA TYR A 28 14.52 13.89 12.42
C TYR A 28 15.21 15.24 12.48
N HIS A 29 16.14 15.42 13.42
CA HIS A 29 16.91 16.67 13.52
C HIS A 29 17.70 16.94 12.24
N LEU A 30 18.32 15.91 11.66
CA LEU A 30 19.03 16.04 10.40
C LEU A 30 18.09 16.42 9.25
N ALA A 31 16.89 15.84 9.17
CA ALA A 31 15.90 16.21 8.15
C ALA A 31 15.50 17.69 8.22
N LEU A 32 15.41 18.25 9.44
CA LEU A 32 15.08 19.65 9.68
C LEU A 32 16.23 20.62 9.36
N GLU A 33 17.46 20.25 9.66
CA GLU A 33 18.63 21.13 9.49
C GLU A 33 19.30 21.01 8.11
N ASP A 34 19.35 19.80 7.55
CA ASP A 34 20.01 19.47 6.29
C ASP A 34 19.28 18.30 5.60
N LEU A 35 18.15 18.61 4.97
CA LEU A 35 17.35 17.65 4.20
C LEU A 35 18.16 16.87 3.15
N PRO A 36 19.10 17.47 2.40
CA PRO A 36 20.01 16.71 1.53
C PRO A 36 20.88 15.67 2.27
N ALA A 37 21.48 16.03 3.41
CA ALA A 37 22.28 15.08 4.18
C ALA A 37 21.43 13.95 4.76
N PHE A 38 20.24 14.28 5.27
CA PHE A 38 19.25 13.30 5.71
C PHE A 38 18.88 12.32 4.60
N SER A 39 18.49 12.84 3.42
CA SER A 39 18.06 12.03 2.29
C SER A 39 19.15 11.08 1.82
N LYS A 40 20.40 11.57 1.74
CA LYS A 40 21.57 10.73 1.43
C LYS A 40 21.83 9.66 2.47
N TYR A 41 21.62 9.97 3.75
CA TYR A 41 21.83 9.03 4.84
C TYR A 41 20.85 7.86 4.76
N ILE A 42 19.54 8.14 4.69
CA ILE A 42 18.52 7.08 4.69
C ILE A 42 18.52 6.25 3.41
N THR A 43 19.12 6.78 2.33
CA THR A 43 19.26 6.09 1.04
C THR A 43 20.66 5.53 0.78
N ALA A 44 21.56 5.51 1.77
CA ALA A 44 22.96 5.14 1.58
C ALA A 44 23.19 3.73 1.00
N LYS A 45 22.22 2.82 1.17
CA LYS A 45 22.25 1.45 0.63
C LYS A 45 21.48 1.26 -0.68
N ALA A 46 20.81 2.31 -1.18
CA ALA A 46 20.02 2.25 -2.41
C ALA A 46 20.92 2.46 -3.63
N GLU A 47 20.82 1.56 -4.61
CA GLU A 47 21.57 1.61 -5.86
C GLU A 47 20.75 2.23 -6.99
N THR A 48 19.42 2.10 -6.92
CA THR A 48 18.47 2.60 -7.92
C THR A 48 17.60 3.73 -7.41
N ASP A 49 17.03 4.52 -8.31
CA ASP A 49 16.08 5.59 -7.95
C ASP A 49 14.81 5.04 -7.30
N LEU A 50 14.40 3.82 -7.66
CA LEU A 50 13.26 3.14 -7.05
C LEU A 50 13.56 2.71 -5.60
N GLU A 51 14.76 2.21 -5.32
CA GLU A 51 15.21 1.89 -3.96
C GLU A 51 15.33 3.15 -3.09
N LYS A 52 15.83 4.26 -3.65
CA LYS A 52 15.83 5.55 -2.96
C LYS A 52 14.40 5.98 -2.62
N ALA A 53 13.49 5.90 -3.58
CA ALA A 53 12.07 6.20 -3.38
C ALA A 53 11.46 5.36 -2.27
N LYS A 54 11.71 4.04 -2.28
CA LYS A 54 11.25 3.12 -1.25
C LYS A 54 11.79 3.50 0.13
N ALA A 55 13.09 3.75 0.27
CA ALA A 55 13.68 4.13 1.55
C ALA A 55 13.10 5.44 2.11
N VAL A 56 12.88 6.46 1.26
CA VAL A 56 12.28 7.74 1.67
C VAL A 56 10.81 7.56 2.07
N VAL A 57 10.02 6.86 1.24
CA VAL A 57 8.59 6.59 1.51
C VAL A 57 8.42 5.78 2.78
N ASP A 58 9.16 4.68 2.93
CA ASP A 58 9.11 3.81 4.11
C ASP A 58 9.51 4.57 5.38
N TRP A 59 10.49 5.48 5.27
CA TRP A 59 10.89 6.28 6.42
C TRP A 59 9.74 7.20 6.84
N TYR A 60 9.20 8.05 5.96
CA TYR A 60 8.11 8.95 6.34
C TYR A 60 6.87 8.21 6.83
N ALA A 61 6.44 7.15 6.14
CA ALA A 61 5.23 6.40 6.49
C ALA A 61 5.30 5.73 7.88
N ARG A 62 6.50 5.42 8.38
CA ARG A 62 6.70 4.78 9.71
C ARG A 62 6.94 5.76 10.84
N HIS A 63 7.31 6.99 10.51
CA HIS A 63 7.88 7.95 11.44
C HIS A 63 7.02 9.22 11.58
N PHE A 64 6.13 9.47 10.63
CA PHE A 64 5.25 10.63 10.66
C PHE A 64 3.82 10.21 11.02
N ASP A 65 3.21 10.98 11.93
CA ASP A 65 1.83 10.76 12.32
C ASP A 65 0.87 11.22 11.22
N TRP A 66 -0.08 10.36 10.88
CA TRP A 66 -1.16 10.76 10.00
C TRP A 66 -2.10 11.74 10.71
N THR A 67 -2.43 12.85 10.05
CA THR A 67 -3.38 13.83 10.58
C THR A 67 -4.43 14.21 9.55
N TYR A 68 -5.69 14.40 9.99
CA TYR A 68 -6.77 14.91 9.15
C TYR A 68 -6.45 16.31 8.62
N THR A 69 -7.02 16.65 7.46
CA THR A 69 -6.84 17.97 6.86
C THR A 69 -7.44 19.07 7.74
N ASP A 70 -6.68 20.13 7.95
CA ASP A 70 -7.10 21.34 8.68
C ASP A 70 -7.04 22.59 7.79
N TYR A 71 -6.82 22.39 6.48
CA TYR A 71 -6.73 23.42 5.44
C TYR A 71 -5.65 24.48 5.66
N GLN A 72 -4.72 24.30 6.60
CA GLN A 72 -3.57 25.18 6.77
C GLN A 72 -2.57 24.96 5.64
N LYS A 73 -1.97 26.05 5.15
CA LYS A 73 -0.84 25.96 4.22
C LYS A 73 0.44 25.86 5.03
N ARG A 74 1.20 24.78 4.82
CA ARG A 74 2.46 24.51 5.51
C ARG A 74 3.62 24.41 4.51
N THR A 75 4.80 24.84 4.94
CA THR A 75 6.07 24.61 4.23
C THR A 75 6.60 23.20 4.51
N VAL A 76 7.66 22.79 3.81
CA VAL A 76 8.33 21.50 4.08
C VAL A 76 8.87 21.49 5.51
N GLU A 77 9.46 22.60 5.94
CA GLU A 77 10.01 22.80 7.27
C GLU A 77 8.93 22.70 8.36
N ASP A 78 7.76 23.32 8.14
CA ASP A 78 6.63 23.23 9.07
C ASP A 78 6.14 21.78 9.23
N ILE A 79 6.06 21.02 8.14
CA ILE A 79 5.59 19.63 8.15
C ILE A 79 6.61 18.74 8.87
N LEU A 80 7.90 18.91 8.58
CA LEU A 80 8.99 18.20 9.26
C LEU A 80 8.99 18.49 10.76
N ALA A 81 8.76 19.75 11.16
CA ALA A 81 8.71 20.16 12.55
C ALA A 81 7.50 19.56 13.28
N ARG A 82 6.36 19.43 12.58
CA ARG A 82 5.13 18.81 13.08
C ARG A 82 5.26 17.29 13.25
N ARG A 83 6.20 16.64 12.53
CA ARG A 83 6.34 15.17 12.47
C ARG A 83 5.05 14.46 12.04
N GLY A 84 4.26 15.09 11.17
CA GLY A 84 2.99 14.52 10.75
C GLY A 84 2.26 15.37 9.71
N GLY A 85 1.31 14.76 9.03
CA GLY A 85 0.54 15.43 8.00
C GLY A 85 -0.49 14.56 7.30
N ASN A 86 -1.33 15.20 6.48
CA ASN A 86 -2.23 14.51 5.55
C ASN A 86 -1.47 14.06 4.28
N CYS A 87 -2.18 13.44 3.34
CA CYS A 87 -1.57 12.94 2.10
C CYS A 87 -0.83 13.98 1.27
N ASN A 88 -1.35 15.21 1.18
CA ASN A 88 -0.66 16.28 0.50
C ASN A 88 0.66 16.65 1.18
N GLU A 89 0.65 16.77 2.51
CA GLU A 89 1.82 17.14 3.30
C GLU A 89 2.91 16.05 3.26
N LEU A 90 2.51 14.78 3.36
CA LEU A 90 3.43 13.65 3.22
C LEU A 90 4.02 13.56 1.80
N ALA A 91 3.22 13.81 0.76
CA ALA A 91 3.71 13.90 -0.60
C ALA A 91 4.68 15.07 -0.81
N MET A 92 4.49 16.20 -0.12
CA MET A 92 5.38 17.37 -0.20
C MET A 92 6.76 17.08 0.37
N ILE A 93 6.85 16.55 1.60
CA ILE A 93 8.15 16.23 2.22
C ILE A 93 8.86 15.09 1.50
N THR A 94 8.12 14.10 1.01
CA THR A 94 8.67 13.00 0.20
C THR A 94 9.26 13.52 -1.10
N LYS A 95 8.52 14.39 -1.81
CA LYS A 95 9.00 15.05 -3.02
C LYS A 95 10.27 15.85 -2.76
N ALA A 96 10.28 16.68 -1.72
CA ALA A 96 11.44 17.51 -1.38
C ALA A 96 12.70 16.65 -1.15
N SER A 97 12.58 15.57 -0.39
CA SER A 97 13.68 14.63 -0.14
C SER A 97 14.19 13.97 -1.41
N LEU A 98 13.28 13.47 -2.27
CA LEU A 98 13.65 12.86 -3.53
C LEU A 98 14.29 13.85 -4.52
N GLU A 99 13.90 15.12 -4.47
CA GLU A 99 14.51 16.18 -5.30
C GLU A 99 15.99 16.39 -4.94
N THR A 100 16.33 16.33 -3.65
CA THR A 100 17.75 16.40 -3.21
C THR A 100 18.60 15.23 -3.71
N LEU A 101 17.96 14.12 -4.06
CA LEU A 101 18.59 12.90 -4.57
C LEU A 101 18.63 12.85 -6.10
N GLY A 102 18.08 13.86 -6.79
CA GLY A 102 17.99 13.89 -8.25
C GLY A 102 17.06 12.84 -8.85
N VAL A 103 16.16 12.26 -8.05
CA VAL A 103 15.20 11.27 -8.51
C VAL A 103 14.17 11.98 -9.41
N LYS A 104 13.85 11.38 -10.57
CA LYS A 104 12.82 11.94 -11.45
C LYS A 104 11.43 11.50 -10.95
N MET A 105 10.57 12.46 -10.64
CA MET A 105 9.23 12.19 -10.10
C MET A 105 8.18 13.15 -10.68
N ARG A 106 6.90 12.82 -10.49
CA ARG A 106 5.76 13.68 -10.84
C ARG A 106 4.62 13.49 -9.84
N ARG A 107 3.83 14.54 -9.64
CA ARG A 107 2.76 14.56 -8.65
C ARG A 107 1.48 13.99 -9.23
N VAL A 108 0.80 13.15 -8.46
CA VAL A 108 -0.46 12.52 -8.82
C VAL A 108 -1.57 13.04 -7.93
N ARG A 109 -2.70 13.36 -8.55
CA ARG A 109 -3.98 13.68 -7.92
C ARG A 109 -4.96 12.59 -8.30
N GLU A 110 -5.76 12.17 -7.35
CA GLU A 110 -6.80 11.18 -7.62
C GLU A 110 -8.09 11.50 -6.89
N VAL A 111 -9.17 10.89 -7.37
CA VAL A 111 -10.43 10.76 -6.65
C VAL A 111 -10.72 9.27 -6.48
N ASN A 112 -11.01 8.87 -5.24
CA ASN A 112 -11.30 7.49 -4.89
C ASN A 112 -12.67 7.32 -4.25
N LEU A 113 -13.24 6.14 -4.46
CA LEU A 113 -14.41 5.67 -3.72
C LEU A 113 -14.07 5.62 -2.23
N HIS A 114 -15.00 6.08 -1.42
CA HIS A 114 -14.86 6.13 0.03
C HIS A 114 -16.14 5.66 0.70
N LEU A 115 -16.02 5.13 1.93
CA LEU A 115 -17.20 4.92 2.78
C LEU A 115 -18.10 6.17 2.83
N SER A 116 -19.40 5.92 2.75
CA SER A 116 -20.43 6.95 2.72
C SER A 116 -20.43 7.77 4.01
N SER A 117 -20.43 9.10 3.89
CA SER A 117 -20.44 10.03 5.01
C SER A 117 -21.23 11.30 4.67
N ASP A 118 -22.34 11.51 5.36
CA ASP A 118 -23.11 12.75 5.23
C ASP A 118 -22.37 13.96 5.82
N GLN A 119 -21.54 13.73 6.84
CA GLN A 119 -20.66 14.78 7.38
C GLN A 119 -19.66 15.24 6.32
N ARG A 120 -19.00 14.32 5.61
CA ARG A 120 -18.06 14.68 4.53
C ARG A 120 -18.77 15.45 3.42
N GLN A 121 -19.99 15.06 3.06
CA GLN A 121 -20.79 15.78 2.08
C GLN A 121 -21.05 17.23 2.52
N ALA A 122 -21.53 17.44 3.75
CA ALA A 122 -21.78 18.77 4.28
C ALA A 122 -20.50 19.63 4.36
N ASP A 123 -19.37 19.02 4.71
CA ASP A 123 -18.07 19.71 4.75
C ASP A 123 -17.62 20.11 3.34
N ALA A 124 -17.79 19.21 2.36
CA ALA A 124 -17.45 19.47 0.97
C ALA A 124 -18.30 20.59 0.37
N GLU A 125 -19.61 20.62 0.62
CA GLU A 125 -20.51 21.68 0.14
C GLU A 125 -20.10 23.06 0.66
N ARG A 126 -19.68 23.16 1.94
CA ARG A 126 -19.14 24.40 2.48
C ARG A 126 -17.87 24.83 1.75
N ARG A 127 -16.97 23.88 1.47
CA ARG A 127 -15.74 24.17 0.71
C ARG A 127 -16.02 24.56 -0.74
N VAL A 128 -17.01 23.97 -1.40
CA VAL A 128 -17.46 24.37 -2.74
C VAL A 128 -18.01 25.81 -2.72
N ALA A 129 -18.78 26.18 -1.71
CA ALA A 129 -19.25 27.56 -1.55
C ALA A 129 -18.11 28.57 -1.35
N GLU A 130 -17.01 28.18 -0.69
CA GLU A 130 -15.86 29.05 -0.41
C GLU A 130 -14.89 29.19 -1.59
N ILE A 131 -14.54 28.08 -2.24
CA ILE A 131 -13.43 28.04 -3.22
C ILE A 131 -13.84 27.48 -4.59
N GLY A 132 -15.14 27.27 -4.80
CA GLY A 132 -15.73 26.84 -6.07
C GLY A 132 -15.64 25.32 -6.30
N ASN A 133 -16.06 24.93 -7.50
CA ASN A 133 -16.23 23.53 -7.93
C ASN A 133 -15.00 22.64 -7.76
N LYS A 134 -13.79 23.20 -7.70
CA LYS A 134 -12.56 22.45 -7.42
C LYS A 134 -12.53 21.75 -6.06
N ALA A 135 -13.36 22.19 -5.11
CA ALA A 135 -13.53 21.49 -3.84
C ALA A 135 -14.47 20.28 -3.92
N SER A 136 -15.14 20.05 -5.04
CA SER A 136 -16.11 18.93 -5.17
C SER A 136 -15.44 17.56 -5.29
N VAL A 137 -14.10 17.50 -5.34
CA VAL A 137 -13.29 16.28 -5.47
C VAL A 137 -13.33 15.35 -4.25
N PHE A 138 -13.97 15.79 -3.16
CA PHE A 138 -14.37 14.94 -2.05
C PHE A 138 -15.85 15.19 -1.71
N GLY A 139 -16.52 14.23 -1.09
CA GLY A 139 -17.95 14.30 -0.79
C GLY A 139 -18.49 13.02 -0.18
N ARG A 140 -19.78 12.76 -0.35
CA ARG A 140 -20.48 11.67 0.36
C ARG A 140 -19.78 10.32 0.25
N GLN A 141 -19.43 9.88 -0.95
CA GLN A 141 -18.87 8.54 -1.22
C GLN A 141 -17.55 8.58 -1.98
N HIS A 142 -16.88 9.74 -1.97
CA HIS A 142 -15.59 9.92 -2.61
C HIS A 142 -14.70 10.86 -1.82
N ASN A 143 -13.39 10.72 -2.01
CA ASN A 143 -12.40 11.61 -1.42
C ASN A 143 -11.26 11.84 -2.40
N ASP A 144 -10.56 12.98 -2.27
CA ASP A 144 -9.33 13.20 -3.01
C ASP A 144 -8.12 12.68 -2.24
N HIS A 145 -7.07 12.33 -2.99
CA HIS A 145 -5.81 11.89 -2.42
C HIS A 145 -4.65 12.33 -3.32
N VAL A 146 -3.45 12.38 -2.73
CA VAL A 146 -2.26 12.90 -3.38
C VAL A 146 -1.08 11.97 -3.10
N TRP A 147 -0.34 11.64 -4.15
CA TRP A 147 0.85 10.80 -4.07
C TRP A 147 1.80 11.09 -5.24
N LEU A 148 2.88 10.32 -5.41
CA LEU A 148 3.92 10.57 -6.42
C LEU A 148 4.11 9.38 -7.36
N GLU A 149 4.38 9.64 -8.64
CA GLU A 149 5.02 8.65 -9.52
C GLU A 149 6.52 8.93 -9.59
N VAL A 150 7.33 7.89 -9.43
CA VAL A 150 8.79 7.92 -9.62
C VAL A 150 9.12 7.22 -10.92
N PHE A 151 10.01 7.82 -11.72
CA PHE A 151 10.46 7.21 -12.97
C PHE A 151 11.53 6.17 -12.68
N ASP A 152 11.21 4.91 -12.93
CA ASP A 152 12.19 3.83 -12.86
C ASP A 152 12.96 3.76 -14.18
N GLN A 153 14.25 4.07 -14.12
CA GLN A 153 15.13 4.09 -15.29
C GLN A 153 15.34 2.68 -15.87
N ALA A 154 15.27 1.63 -15.05
CA ALA A 154 15.52 0.26 -15.49
C ALA A 154 14.40 -0.25 -16.41
N THR A 155 13.15 0.06 -16.08
CA THR A 155 11.97 -0.35 -16.86
C THR A 155 11.48 0.73 -17.83
N GLY A 156 11.88 2.00 -17.63
CA GLY A 156 11.35 3.14 -18.36
C GLY A 156 9.91 3.49 -17.98
N LEU A 157 9.41 2.97 -16.86
CA LEU A 157 8.04 3.13 -16.40
C LEU A 157 7.93 4.15 -15.27
N TRP A 158 6.75 4.75 -15.15
CA TRP A 158 6.38 5.54 -13.98
C TRP A 158 5.74 4.61 -12.94
N ILE A 159 6.31 4.58 -11.75
CA ILE A 159 5.97 3.65 -10.67
C ILE A 159 5.35 4.44 -9.52
N PRO A 160 4.22 3.99 -8.94
CA PRO A 160 3.61 4.69 -7.83
C PRO A 160 4.47 4.61 -6.56
N ALA A 161 4.52 5.74 -5.86
CA ALA A 161 5.18 5.95 -4.58
C ALA A 161 4.25 6.80 -3.69
N ASP A 162 3.58 6.12 -2.76
CA ASP A 162 2.55 6.72 -1.91
C ASP A 162 3.02 6.73 -0.44
N PRO A 163 3.43 7.90 0.09
CA PRO A 163 3.94 8.02 1.45
C PRO A 163 2.86 7.92 2.52
N SER A 164 1.57 8.10 2.18
CA SER A 164 0.49 7.89 3.15
C SER A 164 0.24 6.41 3.38
N LEU A 165 0.40 5.59 2.35
CA LEU A 165 0.23 4.14 2.46
C LEU A 165 1.55 3.43 2.83
N GLY A 166 2.69 4.10 2.63
CA GLY A 166 4.02 3.50 2.77
C GLY A 166 4.28 2.43 1.72
N VAL A 167 3.86 2.67 0.48
CA VAL A 167 4.00 1.70 -0.61
C VAL A 167 4.71 2.33 -1.82
N VAL A 168 5.66 1.58 -2.37
CA VAL A 168 6.33 1.88 -3.64
C VAL A 168 6.25 0.64 -4.53
N GLY A 169 5.80 0.82 -5.78
CA GLY A 169 5.62 -0.27 -6.73
C GLY A 169 4.19 -0.42 -7.21
N MET A 170 4.02 -0.81 -8.48
CA MET A 170 2.70 -0.94 -9.11
C MET A 170 1.81 -1.97 -8.39
N ARG A 171 2.29 -3.21 -8.24
CA ARG A 171 1.55 -4.29 -7.58
C ARG A 171 1.20 -3.99 -6.12
N PRO A 172 2.13 -3.58 -5.22
CA PRO A 172 1.77 -3.27 -3.83
C PRO A 172 0.81 -2.09 -3.71
N TRP A 173 0.93 -1.05 -4.56
CA TRP A 173 -0.01 0.06 -4.57
C TRP A 173 -1.40 -0.39 -5.04
N LEU A 174 -1.49 -1.15 -6.13
CA LEU A 174 -2.76 -1.71 -6.60
C LEU A 174 -3.40 -2.63 -5.55
N ALA A 175 -2.62 -3.47 -4.87
CA ALA A 175 -3.14 -4.31 -3.80
C ALA A 175 -3.67 -3.49 -2.60
N ALA A 176 -3.01 -2.38 -2.26
CA ALA A 176 -3.46 -1.45 -1.23
C ALA A 176 -4.72 -0.66 -1.64
N ARG A 177 -4.98 -0.49 -2.94
CA ARG A 177 -6.03 0.40 -3.47
C ARG A 177 -7.15 -0.28 -4.26
N TYR A 178 -7.03 -1.54 -4.64
CA TYR A 178 -8.05 -2.28 -5.38
C TYR A 178 -8.23 -3.71 -4.87
N GLY A 179 -7.53 -4.08 -3.79
CA GLY A 179 -7.63 -5.40 -3.20
C GLY A 179 -9.06 -5.72 -2.74
N PHE A 180 -9.57 -6.86 -3.22
CA PHE A 180 -10.85 -7.44 -2.82
C PHE A 180 -10.83 -8.07 -1.43
N THR A 181 -9.68 -8.57 -0.99
CA THR A 181 -9.50 -9.10 0.35
C THR A 181 -8.83 -8.05 1.25
N ARG A 182 -8.13 -8.43 2.32
CA ARG A 182 -7.56 -7.44 3.25
C ARG A 182 -6.53 -6.56 2.52
N ARG A 183 -6.81 -5.26 2.43
CA ARG A 183 -5.87 -4.26 1.88
C ARG A 183 -4.83 -3.92 2.93
N TYR A 184 -3.58 -3.77 2.50
CA TYR A 184 -2.52 -3.31 3.36
C TYR A 184 -2.47 -1.79 3.35
N SER A 185 -2.31 -1.22 4.54
CA SER A 185 -1.87 0.15 4.69
C SER A 185 -1.17 0.34 6.02
N LEU A 186 -0.16 1.21 6.05
CA LEU A 186 0.39 1.74 7.30
C LEU A 186 -0.52 2.81 7.93
N ASP A 187 -1.45 3.36 7.16
CA ASP A 187 -2.45 4.33 7.61
C ASP A 187 -3.81 3.65 7.83
N PRO A 188 -4.28 3.50 9.07
CA PRO A 188 -5.57 2.87 9.36
C PRO A 188 -6.76 3.67 8.80
N SER A 189 -6.63 4.97 8.53
CA SER A 189 -7.70 5.77 7.93
C SER A 189 -7.89 5.48 6.44
N SER A 190 -6.86 4.95 5.77
CA SER A 190 -6.92 4.58 4.36
C SER A 190 -7.74 3.31 4.09
N GLU A 191 -8.12 2.56 5.13
CA GLU A 191 -9.04 1.42 4.98
C GLU A 191 -10.38 1.87 4.39
N ASP A 192 -10.79 3.11 4.66
CA ASP A 192 -12.02 3.67 4.13
C ASP A 192 -11.89 4.13 2.67
N MET A 193 -10.67 4.29 2.15
CA MET A 193 -10.38 4.55 0.73
C MET A 193 -10.38 3.22 -0.03
N ILE A 194 -11.43 2.98 -0.80
CA ILE A 194 -11.70 1.65 -1.39
C ILE A 194 -10.96 1.47 -2.70
N ALA A 195 -11.27 2.31 -3.70
CA ALA A 195 -10.76 2.19 -5.07
C ALA A 195 -10.75 3.55 -5.79
N PRO A 196 -9.58 4.04 -6.25
CA PRO A 196 -9.49 5.18 -7.15
C PRO A 196 -10.31 4.95 -8.43
N PHE A 197 -10.95 6.00 -8.93
CA PHE A 197 -11.67 5.96 -10.21
C PHE A 197 -11.28 7.09 -11.16
N ALA A 198 -10.45 8.01 -10.69
CA ALA A 198 -9.90 9.06 -11.52
C ALA A 198 -8.49 9.36 -11.01
N ILE A 199 -7.47 9.20 -11.86
CA ILE A 199 -6.06 9.37 -11.50
C ILE A 199 -5.39 10.22 -12.57
N PHE A 200 -4.79 11.34 -12.15
CA PHE A 200 -4.17 12.30 -13.05
C PHE A 200 -2.82 12.76 -12.53
N VAL A 201 -1.87 12.89 -13.44
CA VAL A 201 -0.61 13.57 -13.16
C VAL A 201 -0.78 15.04 -13.47
N GLU A 202 -0.43 15.88 -12.51
CA GLU A 202 -0.36 17.33 -12.68
C GLU A 202 0.96 17.69 -13.37
N LYS A 203 0.90 18.45 -14.46
CA LYS A 203 2.06 19.00 -15.16
C LYS A 203 1.87 20.48 -15.46
N GLU A 204 2.96 21.17 -15.78
CA GLU A 204 2.87 22.55 -16.23
C GLU A 204 1.95 22.66 -17.46
N GLY A 205 0.91 23.49 -17.36
CA GLY A 205 -0.05 23.74 -18.43
C GLY A 205 -1.04 22.61 -18.72
N GLY A 206 -1.17 21.57 -17.88
CA GLY A 206 -2.23 20.57 -18.08
C GLY A 206 -2.12 19.31 -17.22
N TRP A 207 -2.79 18.26 -17.70
CA TRP A 207 -2.93 16.99 -16.99
C TRP A 207 -2.54 15.83 -17.89
N ILE A 208 -2.06 14.74 -17.30
CA ILE A 208 -1.94 13.44 -17.97
C ILE A 208 -2.93 12.50 -17.30
N ASN A 209 -3.87 11.95 -18.07
CA ASN A 209 -4.80 10.96 -17.56
C ASN A 209 -4.09 9.62 -17.40
N ARG A 210 -4.06 9.09 -16.16
CA ARG A 210 -3.52 7.78 -15.80
C ARG A 210 -4.61 6.80 -15.38
N THR A 211 -5.88 7.20 -15.47
CA THR A 211 -7.01 6.43 -14.92
C THR A 211 -7.07 5.02 -15.53
N ALA A 212 -6.94 4.89 -16.84
CA ALA A 212 -6.96 3.57 -17.49
C ALA A 212 -5.79 2.68 -17.05
N ASP A 213 -4.58 3.24 -16.94
CA ASP A 213 -3.39 2.49 -16.52
C ASP A 213 -3.55 1.81 -15.15
N TYR A 214 -4.23 2.47 -14.21
CA TYR A 214 -4.39 1.97 -12.85
C TYR A 214 -5.73 1.29 -12.61
N ALA A 215 -6.84 1.96 -12.92
CA ALA A 215 -8.20 1.51 -12.57
C ALA A 215 -8.74 0.42 -13.50
N ILE A 216 -8.16 0.27 -14.69
CA ILE A 216 -8.59 -0.71 -15.70
C ILE A 216 -7.47 -1.74 -15.93
N GLU A 217 -6.35 -1.32 -16.51
CA GLU A 217 -5.26 -2.21 -16.90
C GLU A 217 -4.54 -2.79 -15.66
N GLY A 218 -4.10 -1.92 -14.76
CA GLY A 218 -3.45 -2.31 -13.50
C GLY A 218 -4.35 -3.17 -12.63
N PHE A 219 -5.61 -2.78 -12.42
CA PHE A 219 -6.56 -3.54 -11.62
C PHE A 219 -6.82 -4.94 -12.20
N ASN A 220 -7.00 -5.06 -13.52
CA ASN A 220 -7.12 -6.37 -14.15
C ASN A 220 -5.84 -7.20 -14.02
N HIS A 221 -4.66 -6.57 -14.17
CA HIS A 221 -3.37 -7.22 -14.03
C HIS A 221 -3.06 -7.68 -12.59
N LEU A 222 -3.52 -6.95 -11.57
CA LEU A 222 -3.42 -7.36 -10.16
C LEU A 222 -3.98 -8.77 -9.94
N TYR A 223 -5.04 -9.10 -10.67
CA TYR A 223 -5.72 -10.38 -10.68
C TYR A 223 -5.45 -11.20 -11.94
N TYR A 224 -4.21 -11.12 -12.45
CA TYR A 224 -3.67 -11.97 -13.52
C TYR A 224 -4.48 -11.94 -14.82
N GLY A 225 -5.13 -10.80 -15.11
CA GLY A 225 -5.98 -10.60 -16.28
C GLY A 225 -7.37 -11.22 -16.18
N GLN A 226 -7.71 -11.85 -15.05
CA GLN A 226 -8.95 -12.62 -14.90
C GLN A 226 -10.20 -11.75 -14.71
N LEU A 227 -10.07 -10.50 -14.25
CA LEU A 227 -11.25 -9.64 -14.08
C LEU A 227 -11.95 -9.39 -15.40
N SER A 228 -11.19 -9.24 -16.49
CA SER A 228 -11.74 -9.06 -17.85
C SER A 228 -12.65 -10.18 -18.34
N GLN A 229 -12.65 -11.33 -17.67
CA GLN A 229 -13.51 -12.47 -17.99
C GLN A 229 -14.81 -12.48 -17.17
N LEU A 230 -14.94 -11.60 -16.18
CA LEU A 230 -16.10 -11.51 -15.30
C LEU A 230 -17.19 -10.62 -15.91
N ALA A 231 -18.45 -11.01 -15.72
CA ALA A 231 -19.59 -10.28 -16.30
C ALA A 231 -19.78 -8.88 -15.68
N SER A 232 -19.37 -8.69 -14.42
CA SER A 232 -19.39 -7.40 -13.72
C SER A 232 -18.28 -6.44 -14.17
N TRP A 233 -17.24 -6.91 -14.87
CA TRP A 233 -16.08 -6.07 -15.23
C TRP A 233 -16.44 -4.89 -16.13
N GLU A 234 -17.28 -5.12 -17.15
CA GLU A 234 -17.71 -4.05 -18.06
C GLU A 234 -18.53 -2.97 -17.33
N ARG A 235 -19.24 -3.32 -16.24
CA ARG A 235 -19.93 -2.33 -15.39
C ARG A 235 -18.94 -1.48 -14.61
N TRP A 236 -17.90 -2.07 -14.04
CA TRP A 236 -16.83 -1.30 -13.39
C TRP A 236 -16.16 -0.35 -14.39
N LYS A 237 -15.69 -0.88 -15.52
CA LYS A 237 -14.96 -0.13 -16.54
C LYS A 237 -15.76 1.05 -17.10
N SER A 238 -17.00 0.80 -17.55
CA SER A 238 -17.84 1.86 -18.14
C SER A 238 -18.14 3.00 -17.16
N ARG A 239 -18.30 2.69 -15.87
CA ARG A 239 -18.53 3.71 -14.83
C ARG A 239 -17.28 4.52 -14.50
N VAL A 240 -16.11 3.88 -14.47
CA VAL A 240 -14.82 4.58 -14.35
C VAL A 240 -14.63 5.54 -15.54
N GLU A 241 -14.83 5.05 -16.77
CA GLU A 241 -14.72 5.85 -18.00
C GLU A 241 -15.72 7.02 -18.03
N GLN A 242 -16.92 6.84 -17.47
CA GLN A 242 -17.92 7.90 -17.31
C GLN A 242 -17.48 8.99 -16.31
N LEU A 243 -16.93 8.60 -15.16
CA LEU A 243 -16.64 9.51 -14.04
C LEU A 243 -15.28 10.21 -14.16
N ALA A 244 -14.28 9.58 -14.78
CA ALA A 244 -12.95 10.15 -14.94
C ALA A 244 -12.95 11.57 -15.58
N PRO A 245 -13.61 11.84 -16.72
CA PRO A 245 -13.62 13.20 -17.29
C PRO A 245 -14.33 14.22 -16.39
N LEU A 246 -15.36 13.81 -15.63
CA LEU A 246 -16.05 14.68 -14.68
C LEU A 246 -15.16 15.03 -13.49
N ALA A 247 -14.35 14.09 -13.01
CA ALA A 247 -13.37 14.34 -11.97
C ALA A 247 -12.23 15.26 -12.45
N LEU A 248 -11.77 15.12 -13.70
CA LEU A 248 -10.82 16.05 -14.29
C LEU A 248 -11.39 17.47 -14.37
N ALA A 249 -12.62 17.61 -14.88
CA ALA A 249 -13.32 18.88 -14.93
C ALA A 249 -13.51 19.48 -13.53
N ALA A 250 -13.77 18.65 -12.51
CA ALA A 250 -13.81 19.10 -11.12
C ALA A 250 -12.44 19.62 -10.65
N PHE A 251 -11.33 18.92 -10.89
CA PHE A 251 -9.99 19.45 -10.58
C PHE A 251 -9.70 20.79 -11.26
N GLN A 252 -10.24 21.01 -12.46
CA GLN A 252 -10.13 22.27 -13.21
C GLN A 252 -11.12 23.35 -12.74
N GLY A 253 -12.08 23.01 -11.87
CA GLY A 253 -13.14 23.91 -11.40
C GLY A 253 -14.30 24.09 -12.39
N GLU A 254 -14.37 23.27 -13.42
CA GLU A 254 -15.35 23.34 -14.51
C GLU A 254 -16.63 22.53 -14.24
N ALA A 255 -16.57 21.53 -13.36
CA ALA A 255 -17.71 20.68 -12.98
C ALA A 255 -17.81 20.46 -11.47
N ASN A 256 -19.02 20.25 -10.96
CA ASN A 256 -19.25 19.88 -9.57
C ASN A 256 -19.56 18.38 -9.46
N LEU A 257 -18.62 17.59 -8.92
CA LEU A 257 -18.79 16.14 -8.74
C LEU A 257 -19.98 15.76 -7.85
N HIS A 258 -20.46 16.66 -6.97
CA HIS A 258 -21.61 16.39 -6.11
C HIS A 258 -22.92 16.24 -6.90
N GLU A 259 -23.00 16.83 -8.10
CA GLU A 259 -24.13 16.64 -9.03
C GLU A 259 -24.18 15.22 -9.61
N HIS A 260 -23.10 14.45 -9.44
CA HIS A 260 -22.94 13.09 -9.96
C HIS A 260 -22.94 12.02 -8.85
N GLY A 261 -23.45 12.34 -7.65
CA GLY A 261 -23.48 11.42 -6.51
C GLY A 261 -24.12 10.06 -6.80
N ASN A 262 -25.18 10.02 -7.61
CA ASN A 262 -25.81 8.75 -8.03
C ASN A 262 -24.88 7.89 -8.90
N ALA A 263 -24.08 8.51 -9.77
CA ALA A 263 -23.12 7.79 -10.60
C ALA A 263 -21.95 7.24 -9.77
N ILE A 264 -21.48 8.01 -8.78
CA ILE A 264 -20.45 7.58 -7.82
C ILE A 264 -20.96 6.41 -6.97
N ALA A 265 -22.20 6.48 -6.47
CA ALA A 265 -22.82 5.39 -5.73
C ALA A 265 -22.92 4.11 -6.57
N ALA A 266 -23.35 4.25 -7.81
CA ALA A 266 -23.46 3.11 -8.72
C ALA A 266 -22.09 2.54 -9.13
N LEU A 267 -21.02 3.34 -9.12
CA LEU A 267 -19.64 2.84 -9.24
C LEU A 267 -19.21 2.06 -8.00
N ALA A 268 -19.56 2.53 -6.80
CA ALA A 268 -19.30 1.79 -5.56
C ALA A 268 -20.01 0.42 -5.56
N GLU A 269 -21.25 0.37 -6.03
CA GLU A 269 -21.99 -0.88 -6.24
C GLU A 269 -21.27 -1.80 -7.24
N ALA A 270 -20.83 -1.27 -8.39
CA ALA A 270 -20.09 -2.05 -9.39
C ALA A 270 -18.80 -2.66 -8.83
N TYR A 271 -18.08 -1.95 -7.94
CA TYR A 271 -16.92 -2.52 -7.25
C TYR A 271 -17.30 -3.68 -6.35
N GLN A 272 -18.39 -3.56 -5.58
CA GLN A 272 -18.85 -4.64 -4.69
C GLN A 272 -19.36 -5.86 -5.47
N GLU A 273 -20.05 -5.64 -6.59
CA GLU A 273 -20.48 -6.70 -7.50
C GLU A 273 -19.28 -7.46 -8.08
N LEU A 274 -18.27 -6.72 -8.57
CA LEU A 274 -17.05 -7.30 -9.10
C LEU A 274 -16.27 -8.07 -8.04
N LYS A 275 -16.16 -7.50 -6.83
CA LYS A 275 -15.58 -8.19 -5.68
C LYS A 275 -16.31 -9.50 -5.38
N ALA A 276 -17.64 -9.46 -5.28
CA ALA A 276 -18.44 -10.63 -4.95
C ALA A 276 -18.34 -11.73 -6.02
N GLU A 277 -18.41 -11.35 -7.30
CA GLU A 277 -18.23 -12.27 -8.43
C GLU A 277 -16.83 -12.90 -8.39
N PHE A 278 -15.77 -12.09 -8.27
CA PHE A 278 -14.40 -12.58 -8.21
C PHE A 278 -14.20 -13.55 -7.04
N LEU A 279 -14.65 -13.21 -5.83
CA LEU A 279 -14.48 -14.04 -4.62
C LEU A 279 -15.28 -15.35 -4.69
N SER A 280 -16.23 -15.50 -5.61
CA SER A 280 -16.93 -16.76 -5.87
C SER A 280 -16.19 -17.69 -6.85
N THR A 281 -15.16 -17.20 -7.55
CA THR A 281 -14.33 -18.00 -8.46
C THR A 281 -13.30 -18.84 -7.71
N ASP A 282 -12.74 -19.87 -8.37
CA ASP A 282 -11.64 -20.67 -7.82
C ASP A 282 -10.43 -19.81 -7.41
N LEU A 283 -10.08 -18.83 -8.25
CA LEU A 283 -9.00 -17.89 -7.95
C LEU A 283 -9.33 -17.04 -6.71
N GLY A 284 -10.57 -16.56 -6.61
CA GLY A 284 -11.05 -15.80 -5.46
C GLY A 284 -11.08 -16.62 -4.16
N ILE A 285 -11.41 -17.91 -4.23
CA ILE A 285 -11.35 -18.83 -3.08
C ILE A 285 -9.91 -19.03 -2.63
N ILE A 286 -8.96 -19.22 -3.55
CA ILE A 286 -7.53 -19.31 -3.19
C ILE A 286 -7.06 -18.03 -2.48
N HIS A 287 -7.40 -16.84 -2.99
CA HIS A 287 -7.09 -15.57 -2.32
C HIS A 287 -7.68 -15.48 -0.90
N GLN A 288 -8.91 -15.94 -0.69
CA GLN A 288 -9.53 -15.99 0.64
C GLN A 288 -8.81 -16.97 1.57
N ASN A 289 -8.38 -18.13 1.06
CA ASN A 289 -7.68 -19.13 1.84
C ASN A 289 -6.28 -18.67 2.24
N ILE A 290 -5.60 -17.90 1.39
CA ILE A 290 -4.31 -17.26 1.70
C ILE A 290 -4.43 -16.29 2.88
N ASP A 291 -5.47 -15.45 2.85
CA ASP A 291 -5.74 -14.49 3.94
C ASP A 291 -6.18 -15.21 5.22
N ALA A 292 -7.03 -16.24 5.10
CA ALA A 292 -7.47 -17.06 6.22
C ALA A 292 -6.28 -17.76 6.90
N PHE A 293 -5.36 -18.34 6.12
CA PHE A 293 -4.14 -18.96 6.63
C PHE A 293 -3.32 -17.98 7.48
N SER A 294 -3.05 -16.79 6.94
CA SER A 294 -2.28 -15.77 7.65
C SER A 294 -2.97 -15.29 8.91
N ARG A 295 -4.29 -15.11 8.87
CA ARG A 295 -5.10 -14.74 10.04
C ARG A 295 -5.06 -15.82 11.11
N SER A 296 -5.32 -17.08 10.76
CA SER A 296 -5.28 -18.21 11.70
C SER A 296 -3.90 -18.39 12.35
N LEU A 297 -2.82 -18.22 11.58
CA LEU A 297 -1.46 -18.26 12.11
C LEU A 297 -1.20 -17.16 13.16
N VAL A 298 -1.67 -15.93 12.90
CA VAL A 298 -1.54 -14.80 13.85
C VAL A 298 -2.43 -15.02 15.08
N GLU A 299 -3.66 -15.51 14.89
CA GLU A 299 -4.63 -15.80 15.95
C GLU A 299 -4.20 -16.98 16.84
N GLY A 300 -3.31 -17.86 16.33
CA GLY A 300 -2.89 -19.08 17.02
C GLY A 300 -3.90 -20.22 16.86
N ASP A 301 -4.77 -20.15 15.86
CA ASP A 301 -5.72 -21.20 15.49
C ASP A 301 -5.01 -22.24 14.62
N PHE A 302 -4.22 -23.10 15.27
CA PHE A 302 -3.42 -24.11 14.58
C PHE A 302 -4.27 -25.25 14.00
N ASP A 303 -5.50 -25.44 14.47
CA ASP A 303 -6.45 -26.35 13.84
C ASP A 303 -6.81 -25.82 12.44
N ALA A 304 -7.22 -24.55 12.34
CA ALA A 304 -7.50 -23.94 11.04
C ALA A 304 -6.26 -23.87 10.12
N VAL A 305 -5.06 -23.67 10.67
CA VAL A 305 -3.80 -23.73 9.88
C VAL A 305 -3.59 -25.13 9.30
N VAL A 306 -3.81 -26.19 10.09
CA VAL A 306 -3.65 -27.57 9.62
C VAL A 306 -4.75 -27.95 8.62
N ASP A 307 -5.99 -27.50 8.84
CA ASP A 307 -7.15 -27.75 7.96
C ASP A 307 -7.03 -27.06 6.59
N ALA A 308 -6.15 -26.06 6.47
CA ALA A 308 -5.80 -25.45 5.19
C ALA A 308 -5.02 -26.40 4.26
N TYR A 309 -4.46 -27.50 4.78
CA TYR A 309 -3.72 -28.49 4.03
C TYR A 309 -4.57 -29.69 3.62
N THR A 310 -4.26 -30.28 2.46
CA THR A 310 -4.75 -31.61 2.10
C THR A 310 -4.24 -32.67 3.08
N THR A 311 -4.98 -33.77 3.27
CA THR A 311 -4.55 -34.88 4.13
C THR A 311 -3.25 -35.52 3.67
N ASP A 312 -2.95 -35.43 2.37
CA ASP A 312 -1.71 -35.86 1.75
C ASP A 312 -0.73 -34.70 1.45
N ALA A 313 -0.79 -33.58 2.19
CA ALA A 313 0.12 -32.46 1.96
C ALA A 313 1.59 -32.79 2.28
N LYS A 314 2.51 -31.97 1.74
CA LYS A 314 3.93 -31.99 2.08
C LYS A 314 4.46 -30.58 2.32
N LEU A 315 5.20 -30.40 3.42
CA LEU A 315 5.93 -29.16 3.70
C LEU A 315 7.42 -29.33 3.35
N PHE A 316 8.01 -28.26 2.83
CA PHE A 316 9.40 -28.16 2.44
C PHE A 316 10.03 -27.02 3.26
N PRO A 317 10.20 -27.23 4.58
CA PRO A 317 10.70 -26.18 5.44
C PRO A 317 12.14 -25.81 5.08
N GLN A 318 12.56 -24.63 5.51
CA GLN A 318 13.94 -24.21 5.36
C GLN A 318 14.86 -25.18 6.10
N ARG A 319 15.85 -25.72 5.38
CA ARG A 319 16.89 -26.60 5.94
C ARG A 319 16.28 -27.81 6.67
N GLY A 320 15.82 -28.79 5.91
CA GLY A 320 15.32 -30.05 6.47
C GLY A 320 14.83 -31.01 5.39
N ASP A 321 14.38 -32.18 5.84
CA ASP A 321 13.69 -33.15 4.98
C ASP A 321 12.25 -32.71 4.69
N ILE A 322 11.67 -33.29 3.64
CA ILE A 322 10.26 -33.11 3.29
C ILE A 322 9.38 -33.71 4.40
N LEU A 323 8.52 -32.89 5.00
CA LEU A 323 7.58 -33.31 6.04
C LEU A 323 6.29 -33.85 5.40
N ARG A 324 5.75 -34.93 5.95
CA ARG A 324 4.55 -35.62 5.43
C ARG A 324 3.67 -36.12 6.57
N GLY A 325 2.35 -36.10 6.35
CA GLY A 325 1.35 -36.60 7.30
C GLY A 325 0.88 -35.52 8.28
N GLU A 326 -0.41 -35.56 8.60
CA GLU A 326 -1.10 -34.53 9.38
C GLU A 326 -0.45 -34.26 10.73
N ALA A 327 -0.10 -35.32 11.49
CA ALA A 327 0.56 -35.17 12.78
C ALA A 327 1.89 -34.42 12.70
N THR A 328 2.69 -34.67 11.66
CA THR A 328 3.97 -33.99 11.43
C THR A 328 3.76 -32.53 11.03
N ILE A 329 2.77 -32.24 10.18
CA ILE A 329 2.40 -30.88 9.77
C ILE A 329 1.86 -30.08 10.95
N ARG A 330 1.00 -30.68 11.77
CA ARG A 330 0.47 -30.08 13.00
C ARG A 330 1.59 -29.74 13.98
N ASN A 331 2.52 -30.67 14.19
CA ASN A 331 3.68 -30.44 15.06
C ASN A 331 4.59 -29.33 14.53
N TYR A 332 4.68 -29.16 13.21
CA TYR A 332 5.46 -28.08 12.60
C TYR A 332 4.84 -26.70 12.89
N TRP A 333 3.53 -26.56 12.71
CA TRP A 333 2.84 -25.28 12.88
C TRP A 333 2.59 -24.90 14.34
N THR A 334 2.42 -25.90 15.22
CA THR A 334 2.10 -25.68 16.63
C THR A 334 3.37 -25.37 17.43
N PRO A 335 3.50 -24.18 18.04
CA PRO A 335 4.60 -23.86 18.94
C PRO A 335 4.66 -24.83 20.12
N PRO A 336 5.86 -25.18 20.62
CA PRO A 336 5.99 -25.97 21.83
C PRO A 336 5.35 -25.25 23.03
N ALA A 337 4.81 -26.05 23.96
CA ALA A 337 4.21 -25.54 25.19
C ALA A 337 5.19 -24.63 25.95
N GLY A 338 4.70 -23.49 26.45
CA GLY A 338 5.51 -22.51 27.16
C GLY A 338 6.33 -21.57 26.27
N ARG A 339 6.21 -21.63 24.94
CA ARG A 339 6.84 -20.65 24.05
C ARG A 339 6.20 -19.27 24.24
N GLU A 340 6.98 -18.32 24.75
CA GLU A 340 6.53 -16.93 24.98
C GLU A 340 6.51 -16.10 23.69
N SER A 341 7.29 -16.49 22.66
CA SER A 341 7.32 -15.76 21.40
C SER A 341 6.10 -16.10 20.53
N ARG A 342 5.45 -15.09 19.95
CA ARG A 342 4.27 -15.24 19.10
C ARG A 342 4.42 -14.49 17.77
N THR A 343 3.96 -15.08 16.68
CA THR A 343 3.77 -14.38 15.41
C THR A 343 2.62 -13.38 15.56
N VAL A 344 2.91 -12.10 15.36
CA VAL A 344 1.95 -11.00 15.50
C VAL A 344 1.59 -10.33 14.18
N HIS A 345 2.36 -10.63 13.12
CA HIS A 345 2.08 -10.25 11.75
C HIS A 345 2.47 -11.40 10.84
N HIS A 346 1.64 -11.70 9.87
CA HIS A 346 1.94 -12.61 8.76
C HIS A 346 1.14 -12.16 7.55
N ARG A 347 1.79 -12.16 6.39
CA ARG A 347 1.15 -11.86 5.12
C ARG A 347 1.84 -12.61 4.00
N ILE A 348 1.04 -13.28 3.19
CA ILE A 348 1.44 -13.87 1.91
C ILE A 348 1.07 -12.88 0.80
N LYS A 349 1.99 -12.66 -0.13
CA LYS A 349 1.89 -11.72 -1.25
C LYS A 349 2.14 -12.51 -2.54
N PRO A 350 1.10 -13.13 -3.11
CA PRO A 350 1.23 -13.83 -4.38
C PRO A 350 1.68 -12.85 -5.47
N GLU A 351 2.61 -13.27 -6.32
CA GLU A 351 2.99 -12.57 -7.56
C GLU A 351 2.25 -13.16 -8.75
N GLU A 352 1.94 -14.45 -8.70
CA GLU A 352 1.18 -15.18 -9.71
C GLU A 352 0.36 -16.29 -9.06
N ILE A 353 -0.85 -16.55 -9.57
CA ILE A 353 -1.62 -17.75 -9.28
C ILE A 353 -2.12 -18.30 -10.62
N VAL A 354 -1.84 -19.57 -10.90
CA VAL A 354 -2.27 -20.24 -12.15
C VAL A 354 -3.14 -21.44 -11.82
N LEU A 355 -4.37 -21.44 -12.34
CA LEU A 355 -5.30 -22.55 -12.27
C LEU A 355 -5.03 -23.57 -13.39
N GLN A 356 -5.06 -24.86 -13.05
CA GLN A 356 -4.89 -26.00 -13.95
C GLN A 356 -5.87 -27.11 -13.54
N GLY A 357 -7.14 -26.97 -13.95
CA GLY A 357 -8.22 -27.87 -13.54
C GLY A 357 -8.41 -27.85 -12.03
N ASP A 358 -8.34 -29.01 -11.39
CA ASP A 358 -8.45 -29.17 -9.93
C ASP A 358 -7.12 -28.97 -9.20
N THR A 359 -6.11 -28.39 -9.87
CA THR A 359 -4.85 -27.99 -9.25
C THR A 359 -4.56 -26.53 -9.55
N ALA A 360 -3.78 -25.90 -8.69
CA ALA A 360 -3.24 -24.57 -8.96
C ALA A 360 -1.83 -24.48 -8.37
N TYR A 361 -1.03 -23.55 -8.87
CA TYR A 361 0.18 -23.15 -8.16
C TYR A 361 0.17 -21.64 -7.98
N ASP A 362 0.78 -21.20 -6.89
CA ASP A 362 1.13 -19.80 -6.69
C ASP A 362 2.55 -19.68 -6.16
N TRP A 363 3.16 -18.53 -6.48
CA TRP A 363 4.46 -18.16 -5.96
C TRP A 363 4.46 -16.67 -5.69
N GLY A 364 5.35 -16.26 -4.80
CA GLY A 364 5.48 -14.86 -4.44
C GLY A 364 6.33 -14.68 -3.20
N TYR A 365 6.00 -13.65 -2.43
CA TYR A 365 6.72 -13.26 -1.24
C TYR A 365 5.86 -13.40 0.00
N TYR A 366 6.48 -13.54 1.15
CA TYR A 366 5.81 -13.46 2.44
C TYR A 366 6.58 -12.53 3.37
N GLU A 367 5.89 -12.03 4.39
CA GLU A 367 6.48 -11.24 5.46
C GLU A 367 5.77 -11.53 6.78
N GLY A 368 6.47 -11.26 7.87
CA GLY A 368 5.92 -11.40 9.20
C GLY A 368 6.74 -10.71 10.29
N ALA A 369 6.18 -10.71 11.48
CA ALA A 369 6.84 -10.22 12.68
C ALA A 369 6.54 -11.17 13.84
N THR A 370 7.58 -11.52 14.58
CA THR A 370 7.49 -12.30 15.82
C THR A 370 7.78 -11.39 16.99
N ARG A 371 6.84 -11.31 17.93
CA ARG A 371 7.07 -10.72 19.25
C ARG A 371 7.77 -11.74 20.13
N ARG A 372 8.92 -11.39 20.70
CA ARG A 372 9.67 -12.23 21.64
C ARG A 372 9.13 -12.07 23.07
N GLY A 373 9.55 -12.94 23.99
CA GLY A 373 9.13 -12.89 25.40
C GLY A 373 9.48 -11.58 26.10
N ASP A 374 10.56 -10.91 25.68
CA ASP A 374 10.97 -9.58 26.14
C ASP A 374 10.17 -8.42 25.52
N GLY A 375 9.17 -8.72 24.67
CA GLY A 375 8.34 -7.75 23.98
C GLY A 375 8.92 -7.19 22.67
N SER A 376 10.20 -7.45 22.37
CA SER A 376 10.86 -6.99 21.14
C SER A 376 10.28 -7.66 19.88
N LEU A 377 10.28 -6.94 18.75
CA LEU A 377 9.82 -7.45 17.47
C LEU A 377 10.99 -7.92 16.60
N SER A 378 10.87 -9.12 16.06
CA SER A 378 11.77 -9.69 15.06
C SER A 378 11.02 -9.77 13.73
N TYR A 379 11.42 -8.96 12.75
CA TYR A 379 10.83 -8.98 11.41
C TYR A 379 11.52 -10.03 10.54
N TRP A 380 10.76 -10.59 9.61
CA TRP A 380 11.24 -11.60 8.67
C TRP A 380 10.42 -11.56 7.38
N ASP A 381 11.06 -11.94 6.29
CA ASP A 381 10.47 -12.01 4.96
C ASP A 381 11.16 -13.10 4.13
N GLY A 382 10.52 -13.47 3.04
CA GLY A 382 11.00 -14.53 2.19
C GLY A 382 10.18 -14.70 0.93
N LYS A 383 10.48 -15.77 0.20
CA LYS A 383 9.79 -16.19 -1.03
C LYS A 383 9.25 -17.61 -0.87
N TYR A 384 8.16 -17.90 -1.57
CA TYR A 384 7.45 -19.17 -1.46
C TYR A 384 6.96 -19.69 -2.82
N VAL A 385 6.67 -20.98 -2.85
CA VAL A 385 5.87 -21.66 -3.87
C VAL A 385 4.90 -22.58 -3.16
N VAL A 386 3.62 -22.48 -3.50
CA VAL A 386 2.56 -23.36 -2.99
C VAL A 386 1.84 -24.00 -4.18
N VAL A 387 1.50 -25.28 -4.03
CA VAL A 387 0.61 -26.01 -4.96
C VAL A 387 -0.68 -26.31 -4.22
N TRP A 388 -1.81 -25.97 -4.83
CA TRP A 388 -3.15 -26.19 -4.31
C TRP A 388 -3.82 -27.35 -5.04
N LYS A 389 -4.74 -28.02 -4.33
CA LYS A 389 -5.68 -28.99 -4.90
C LYS A 389 -7.11 -28.61 -4.53
N LYS A 390 -8.01 -28.67 -5.50
CA LYS A 390 -9.46 -28.65 -5.27
C LYS A 390 -9.90 -30.05 -4.90
N LEU A 391 -10.58 -30.17 -3.76
CA LEU A 391 -11.04 -31.45 -3.24
C LEU A 391 -12.50 -31.70 -3.64
N ALA A 392 -12.99 -32.91 -3.38
CA ALA A 392 -14.35 -33.33 -3.76
C ALA A 392 -15.47 -32.51 -3.08
N ASP A 393 -15.16 -31.86 -1.95
CA ASP A 393 -16.03 -30.91 -1.25
C ASP A 393 -16.03 -29.50 -1.90
N GLY A 394 -15.29 -29.32 -3.00
CA GLY A 394 -15.14 -28.05 -3.71
C GLY A 394 -14.13 -27.09 -3.07
N GLN A 395 -13.49 -27.47 -1.95
CA GLN A 395 -12.54 -26.61 -1.24
C GLN A 395 -11.13 -26.72 -1.84
N TRP A 396 -10.46 -25.57 -1.94
CA TRP A 396 -9.04 -25.49 -2.27
C TRP A 396 -8.18 -25.63 -1.02
N ARG A 397 -7.30 -26.61 -0.98
CA ARG A 397 -6.35 -26.83 0.12
C ARG A 397 -4.91 -26.93 -0.39
N ILE A 398 -3.97 -26.58 0.47
CA ILE A 398 -2.53 -26.62 0.18
C ILE A 398 -2.08 -28.08 0.09
N TYR A 399 -1.46 -28.44 -1.04
CA TYR A 399 -0.89 -29.76 -1.30
C TYR A 399 0.63 -29.78 -1.13
N LEU A 400 1.34 -28.80 -1.70
CA LEU A 400 2.79 -28.61 -1.49
C LEU A 400 3.03 -27.20 -0.99
N ASP A 401 3.91 -27.03 -0.02
CA ASP A 401 4.25 -25.73 0.56
C ASP A 401 5.75 -25.63 0.79
N SER A 402 6.41 -24.70 0.11
CA SER A 402 7.85 -24.52 0.11
C SER A 402 8.20 -23.05 0.23
N TRP A 403 9.11 -22.71 1.14
CA TRP A 403 9.51 -21.32 1.37
C TRP A 403 10.97 -21.20 1.81
N ASN A 404 11.58 -20.03 1.56
CA ASN A 404 12.91 -19.68 2.06
C ASN A 404 13.04 -18.17 2.33
N ASN A 405 13.97 -17.81 3.22
CA ASN A 405 14.26 -16.41 3.53
C ASN A 405 14.95 -15.72 2.35
N LEU A 406 14.82 -14.39 2.29
CA LEU A 406 15.55 -13.54 1.34
C LEU A 406 17.01 -13.34 1.75
#